data_AF-A0A3C2E3B0-F1
#
_entry.id   AF-A0A3C2E3B0-F1
#
_cell.length_a   1.000
_cell.length_b   1.000
_cell.length_c   1.000
_cell.angle_alpha   90.00
_cell.angle_beta   90.00
_cell.angle_gamma   90.00
#
_symmetry.space_group_name_H-M   'P 1'
#
loop_
_entity.id
_entity.type
_entity.pdbx_description
1 polymer ?
#
loop_
_entity_poly.entity_id
_entity_poly.type
_entity_poly.pdbx_seq_one_letter_code
_entity_poly.pdbx_strand_id
1 'polypeptide(L)'
;MSERDEKKPGFFSRLTSGLRRSSEKLTEGVSAVFTKRKLDAAAIEELEDLLIAADLGPAAAMRVTDRLAKDRFDKDVTDEEVRDALSATIEETLKPLEAPLDFTTGPRPEVVLFVGVNGSGKT
;
A
#
# COMPACT_ATOMS: atom_id res chain seq x y z
N MET A 1 -30.32 -30.81 13.52
CA MET A 1 -29.33 -30.50 12.47
C MET A 1 -28.96 -29.04 12.67
N SER A 2 -27.86 -28.77 13.38
CA SER A 2 -27.48 -27.41 13.75
C SER A 2 -26.88 -26.73 12.53
N GLU A 3 -27.57 -25.76 11.95
CA GLU A 3 -26.95 -24.80 11.05
C GLU A 3 -25.82 -24.11 11.82
N ARG A 4 -24.60 -24.27 11.31
CA ARG A 4 -23.46 -23.49 11.79
C ARG A 4 -23.63 -22.10 11.21
N ASP A 5 -23.94 -21.13 12.06
CA ASP A 5 -23.81 -19.71 11.75
C ASP A 5 -22.37 -19.46 11.27
N GLU A 6 -22.18 -19.38 9.94
CA GLU A 6 -20.93 -18.92 9.36
C GLU A 6 -20.71 -17.47 9.79
N LYS A 7 -19.84 -17.25 10.78
CA LYS A 7 -19.41 -15.92 11.18
C LYS A 7 -18.83 -15.21 9.96
N LYS A 8 -19.57 -14.21 9.47
CA LYS A 8 -19.10 -13.33 8.39
C LYS A 8 -17.71 -12.79 8.75
N PRO A 9 -16.74 -12.83 7.81
CA PRO A 9 -15.40 -12.34 8.08
C PRO A 9 -15.45 -10.87 8.51
N GLY A 10 -14.67 -10.54 9.55
CA GLY A 10 -14.58 -9.18 10.08
C GLY A 10 -14.08 -8.17 9.03
N PHE A 11 -14.34 -6.89 9.24
CA PHE A 11 -13.96 -5.81 8.32
C PHE A 11 -12.49 -5.88 7.88
N PHE A 12 -11.57 -6.08 8.83
CA PHE A 12 -10.15 -6.26 8.55
C PHE A 12 -9.84 -7.44 7.63
N SER A 13 -10.50 -8.59 7.83
CA SER A 13 -10.31 -9.76 6.99
C SER A 13 -10.80 -9.54 5.55
N ARG A 14 -11.88 -8.77 5.39
CA ARG A 14 -12.38 -8.39 4.05
C ARG A 14 -11.42 -7.43 3.36
N LEU A 15 -10.88 -6.44 4.09
CA LEU A 15 -9.90 -5.49 3.56
C LEU A 15 -8.62 -6.20 3.12
N THR A 16 -8.02 -7.05 3.97
CA THR A 16 -6.81 -7.80 3.61
C THR A 16 -7.03 -8.75 2.44
N SER A 17 -8.22 -9.38 2.36
CA SER A 17 -8.56 -10.23 1.22
C SER A 17 -8.64 -9.46 -0.10
N GLY A 18 -9.15 -8.23 -0.08
CA GLY A 18 -9.24 -7.38 -1.27
C GLY A 18 -7.88 -6.88 -1.77
N LEU A 19 -6.93 -6.71 -0.86
CA LEU A 19 -5.57 -6.24 -1.17
C LEU A 19 -4.59 -7.37 -1.51
N ARG A 20 -4.98 -8.63 -1.29
CA ARG A 20 -4.10 -9.80 -1.37
C ARG A 20 -3.26 -9.85 -2.65
N ARG A 21 -3.88 -9.64 -3.81
CA ARG A 21 -3.18 -9.72 -5.11
C ARG A 21 -2.08 -8.67 -5.25
N SER A 22 -2.31 -7.45 -4.78
CA SER A 22 -1.31 -6.37 -4.81
C SER A 22 -0.18 -6.64 -3.83
N SER A 23 -0.53 -7.10 -2.61
CA SER A 23 0.46 -7.46 -1.60
C SER A 23 1.35 -8.63 -2.04
N GLU A 24 0.79 -9.65 -2.69
CA GLU A 24 1.55 -10.80 -3.23
C GLU A 24 2.53 -10.36 -4.33
N LYS A 25 2.09 -9.55 -5.30
CA LYS A 25 2.98 -9.04 -6.36
C LYS A 25 4.16 -8.24 -5.82
N LEU A 26 3.90 -7.35 -4.85
CA LEU A 26 4.97 -6.58 -4.20
C LEU A 26 5.93 -7.49 -3.44
N THR A 27 5.39 -8.50 -2.74
CA THR A 27 6.19 -9.51 -2.03
C THR A 27 7.15 -10.22 -2.96
N GLU A 28 6.61 -10.85 -3.99
CA GLU A 28 7.38 -11.67 -4.93
C GLU A 28 8.44 -10.83 -5.66
N GLY A 29 8.06 -9.61 -6.03
CA GLY A 29 8.95 -8.65 -6.66
C GLY A 29 10.14 -8.26 -5.78
N VAL A 30 9.87 -7.85 -4.54
CA VAL A 30 10.93 -7.48 -3.57
C VAL A 30 11.86 -8.65 -3.30
N SER A 31 11.32 -9.85 -3.04
CA SER A 31 12.15 -11.04 -2.81
C SER A 31 13.05 -11.35 -4.00
N ALA A 32 12.58 -11.14 -5.24
CA ALA A 32 13.37 -11.37 -6.44
C ALA A 32 14.59 -10.42 -6.54
N VAL A 33 14.41 -9.14 -6.23
CA VAL A 33 15.51 -8.14 -6.27
C VAL A 33 16.56 -8.42 -5.20
N PHE A 34 16.16 -8.89 -4.02
CA PHE A 34 17.03 -9.00 -2.84
C PHE A 34 17.49 -10.42 -2.50
N THR A 35 17.31 -11.41 -3.39
CA THR A 35 17.81 -12.77 -3.16
C THR A 35 19.34 -12.79 -3.10
N LYS A 36 19.89 -12.72 -1.87
CA LYS A 36 21.32 -12.80 -1.55
C LYS A 36 22.19 -11.72 -2.22
N ARG A 37 21.62 -10.54 -2.45
CA ARG A 37 22.31 -9.38 -3.02
C ARG A 37 22.26 -8.21 -2.05
N LYS A 38 23.36 -7.45 -1.98
CA LYS A 38 23.42 -6.20 -1.22
C LYS A 38 22.55 -5.11 -1.86
N LEU A 39 22.13 -4.14 -1.06
CA LEU A 39 21.49 -2.91 -1.57
C LEU A 39 22.55 -1.98 -2.20
N ASP A 40 23.03 -2.37 -3.38
CA ASP A 40 23.88 -1.54 -4.24
C ASP A 40 23.05 -0.59 -5.12
N ALA A 41 23.72 0.29 -5.87
CA ALA A 41 23.05 1.28 -6.71
C ALA A 41 22.11 0.66 -7.75
N ALA A 42 22.48 -0.49 -8.32
CA ALA A 42 21.65 -1.16 -9.32
C ALA A 42 20.46 -1.89 -8.67
N ALA A 43 20.59 -2.38 -7.44
CA ALA A 43 19.46 -2.97 -6.69
C ALA A 43 18.44 -1.89 -6.29
N ILE A 44 18.90 -0.68 -6.00
CA ILE A 44 18.05 0.49 -5.71
C ILE A 44 17.25 0.88 -6.95
N GLU A 45 17.91 0.99 -8.10
CA GLU A 45 17.25 1.31 -9.38
C GLU A 45 16.20 0.24 -9.75
N GLU A 46 16.57 -1.04 -9.62
CA GLU A 46 15.65 -2.16 -9.89
C GLU A 46 14.44 -2.17 -8.94
N LEU A 47 14.64 -1.84 -7.66
CA LEU A 47 13.55 -1.68 -6.71
C LEU A 47 12.65 -0.48 -7.05
N GLU A 48 13.22 0.64 -7.50
CA GLU A 48 12.45 1.82 -7.91
C GLU A 48 11.52 1.49 -9.08
N ASP A 49 12.07 0.87 -10.13
CA ASP A 49 11.33 0.43 -11.31
C ASP A 49 10.21 -0.54 -10.93
N LEU A 50 10.49 -1.47 -10.01
CA LEU A 50 9.51 -2.42 -9.50
C LEU A 50 8.34 -1.73 -8.79
N LEU A 51 8.61 -0.74 -7.96
CA LEU A 51 7.59 0.03 -7.24
C LEU A 51 6.76 0.88 -8.23
N ILE A 52 7.39 1.45 -9.26
CA ILE A 52 6.68 2.18 -10.33
C ILE A 52 5.76 1.23 -11.09
N ALA A 53 6.24 0.04 -11.47
CA ALA A 53 5.44 -0.98 -12.15
C ALA A 53 4.29 -1.54 -11.30
N ALA A 54 4.35 -1.37 -9.98
CA ALA A 54 3.30 -1.71 -9.04
C ALA A 54 2.26 -0.59 -8.80
N ASP A 55 2.21 0.41 -9.69
CA ASP A 55 1.29 1.55 -9.66
C ASP A 55 1.48 2.54 -8.48
N LEU A 56 2.64 2.55 -7.80
CA LEU A 56 2.94 3.57 -6.79
C LEU A 56 3.32 4.93 -7.39
N GLY A 57 3.80 4.92 -8.63
CA GLY A 57 4.31 6.10 -9.33
C GLY A 57 5.70 6.57 -8.85
N PRO A 58 6.36 7.45 -9.63
CA PRO A 58 7.77 7.77 -9.44
C PRO A 58 8.07 8.42 -8.08
N ALA A 59 7.26 9.40 -7.68
CA ALA A 59 7.53 10.16 -6.46
C ALA A 59 7.48 9.30 -5.19
N ALA A 60 6.59 8.31 -5.13
CA ALA A 60 6.50 7.40 -3.99
C ALA A 60 7.63 6.36 -4.03
N ALA A 61 7.92 5.80 -5.21
CA ALA A 61 9.03 4.86 -5.40
C ALA A 61 10.36 5.47 -4.95
N MET A 62 10.69 6.67 -5.43
CA MET A 62 11.90 7.42 -5.04
C MET A 62 12.01 7.60 -3.52
N ARG A 63 10.91 7.99 -2.83
CA ARG A 63 10.94 8.17 -1.37
C ARG A 63 11.27 6.88 -0.62
N VAL A 64 10.73 5.74 -1.09
CA VAL A 64 10.99 4.43 -0.49
C VAL A 64 12.45 4.02 -0.70
N THR A 65 12.95 4.15 -1.93
CA THR A 65 14.31 3.75 -2.28
C THR A 65 15.36 4.64 -1.64
N ASP A 66 15.14 5.96 -1.57
CA ASP A 66 16.00 6.91 -0.84
C ASP A 66 16.09 6.57 0.65
N ARG A 67 14.95 6.22 1.26
CA ARG A 67 14.91 5.83 2.68
C ARG A 67 15.73 4.56 2.94
N LEU A 68 15.54 3.54 2.10
CA LEU A 68 16.31 2.30 2.20
C LEU A 68 17.80 2.52 1.95
N ALA A 69 18.15 3.29 0.92
CA ALA A 69 19.52 3.61 0.59
C ALA A 69 20.23 4.32 1.75
N LYS A 70 19.57 5.31 2.37
CA LYS A 70 20.15 6.07 3.48
C LYS A 70 20.60 5.19 4.65
N ASP A 71 19.82 4.17 4.98
CA ASP A 71 20.06 3.35 6.17
C ASP A 71 20.85 2.06 5.86
N ARG A 72 20.69 1.53 4.62
CA ARG A 72 21.08 0.17 4.24
C ARG A 72 21.94 0.05 2.98
N PHE A 73 22.43 1.14 2.39
CA PHE A 73 23.36 1.06 1.26
C PHE A 73 24.57 0.15 1.56
N ASP A 74 24.91 -0.71 0.59
CA ASP A 74 26.00 -1.72 0.66
C ASP A 74 25.87 -2.75 1.80
N LYS A 75 24.68 -2.83 2.42
CA LYS A 75 24.32 -3.86 3.41
C LYS A 75 23.31 -4.83 2.83
N ASP A 76 23.16 -5.96 3.51
CA ASP A 76 22.04 -6.86 3.27
C ASP A 76 20.74 -6.20 3.76
N VAL A 77 19.68 -6.43 2.99
CA VAL A 77 18.33 -5.98 3.26
C VAL A 77 17.41 -7.19 3.25
N THR A 78 16.50 -7.25 4.20
CA THR A 78 15.45 -8.26 4.25
C THR A 78 14.18 -7.75 3.58
N ASP A 79 13.35 -8.66 3.10
CA ASP A 79 12.03 -8.32 2.55
C ASP A 79 11.15 -7.56 3.56
N GLU A 80 11.32 -7.84 4.86
CA GLU A 80 10.61 -7.16 5.94
C GLU A 80 11.01 -5.68 6.03
N GLU A 81 12.31 -5.38 5.94
CA GLU A 81 12.81 -4.00 5.99
C GLU A 81 12.33 -3.16 4.80
N VAL A 82 12.22 -3.78 3.61
CA VAL A 82 11.64 -3.11 2.44
C VAL A 82 10.16 -2.82 2.64
N ARG A 83 9.40 -3.78 3.20
CA ARG A 83 7.98 -3.57 3.52
C ARG A 83 7.77 -2.50 4.57
N ASP A 84 8.63 -2.44 5.58
CA ASP A 84 8.53 -1.44 6.63
C ASP A 84 8.81 -0.04 6.07
N ALA A 85 9.85 0.11 5.23
CA ALA A 85 10.14 1.36 4.54
C ALA A 85 8.99 1.79 3.63
N LEU A 86 8.39 0.83 2.92
CA LEU A 86 7.22 1.05 2.06
C LEU A 86 6.00 1.49 2.88
N SER A 87 5.68 0.74 3.94
CA SER A 87 4.54 1.01 4.83
C SER A 87 4.65 2.40 5.46
N ALA A 88 5.83 2.74 5.98
CA ALA A 88 6.07 4.05 6.58
C ALA A 88 5.94 5.18 5.55
N THR A 89 6.43 4.98 4.31
CA THR A 89 6.28 5.99 3.25
C THR A 89 4.83 6.19 2.82
N ILE A 90 4.06 5.09 2.74
CA ILE A 90 2.61 5.13 2.45
C ILE A 90 1.89 5.86 3.58
N GLU A 91 2.16 5.51 4.83
CA GLU A 91 1.56 6.16 6.01
C GLU A 91 1.86 7.66 6.02
N GLU A 92 3.12 8.06 5.89
CA GLU A 92 3.53 9.48 5.84
C GLU A 92 2.86 10.24 4.69
N THR A 93 2.62 9.58 3.55
CA THR A 93 1.94 10.19 2.39
C THR A 93 0.43 10.35 2.64
N LEU A 94 -0.21 9.36 3.27
CA LEU A 94 -1.66 9.34 3.46
C LEU A 94 -2.11 10.10 4.72
N LYS A 95 -1.28 10.15 5.76
CA LYS A 95 -1.63 10.76 7.06
C LYS A 95 -2.14 12.20 6.95
N PRO A 96 -1.55 13.08 6.13
CA PRO A 96 -2.03 14.46 5.98
C PRO A 96 -3.39 14.57 5.27
N LEU A 97 -3.81 13.51 4.57
CA LEU A 97 -5.06 13.44 3.82
C LEU A 97 -6.20 12.77 4.61
N GLU A 98 -5.90 12.29 5.81
CA GLU A 98 -6.87 11.65 6.70
C GLU A 98 -7.85 12.70 7.24
N ALA A 99 -9.09 12.68 6.75
CA ALA A 99 -10.17 13.51 7.25
C ALA A 99 -11.44 12.65 7.43
N PRO A 100 -11.94 12.47 8.67
CA PRO A 100 -13.16 11.72 8.89
C PRO A 100 -14.35 12.50 8.33
N LEU A 101 -15.20 11.79 7.59
CA LEU A 101 -16.46 12.34 7.12
C LEU A 101 -17.52 12.18 8.22
N ASP A 102 -17.88 13.29 8.87
CA ASP A 102 -18.85 13.32 9.97
C ASP A 102 -20.17 13.95 9.53
N PHE A 103 -21.23 13.13 9.52
CA PHE A 103 -22.61 13.53 9.18
C PHE A 103 -23.49 13.74 10.42
N THR A 104 -22.90 13.73 11.62
CA THR A 104 -23.64 13.84 12.88
C THR A 104 -23.94 15.28 13.28
N THR A 105 -23.19 16.24 12.72
CA THR A 105 -23.29 17.66 13.02
C THR A 105 -23.70 18.45 11.77
N GLY A 106 -24.39 19.59 11.95
CA GLY A 106 -24.73 20.50 10.85
C GLY A 106 -26.21 20.54 10.42
N PRO A 107 -26.56 21.45 9.49
CA PRO A 107 -27.92 21.68 9.04
C PRO A 107 -28.47 20.50 8.22
N ARG A 108 -29.75 20.22 8.38
CA ARG A 108 -30.45 19.13 7.69
C ARG A 108 -31.35 19.68 6.57
N PRO A 109 -31.47 19.01 5.41
CA PRO A 109 -30.83 17.74 5.06
C PRO A 109 -29.36 17.93 4.67
N GLU A 110 -28.57 16.88 4.88
CA GLU A 110 -27.19 16.83 4.44
C GLU A 110 -27.11 16.25 3.04
N VAL A 111 -26.44 16.96 2.13
CA VAL A 111 -26.45 16.64 0.69
C VAL A 111 -25.05 16.21 0.28
N VAL A 112 -24.91 14.95 -0.14
CA VAL A 112 -23.67 14.40 -0.70
C VAL A 112 -23.84 14.22 -2.21
N LEU A 113 -22.97 14.87 -2.99
CA LEU A 113 -22.97 14.76 -4.45
C LEU A 113 -21.84 13.80 -4.89
N PHE A 114 -22.22 12.66 -5.44
CA PHE A 114 -21.26 11.71 -6.03
C PHE A 114 -20.96 12.11 -7.48
N VAL A 115 -19.69 12.41 -7.77
CA VAL A 115 -19.23 12.81 -9.11
C VAL A 115 -18.17 11.84 -9.65
N GLY A 116 -18.15 11.63 -10.97
CA GLY A 116 -17.16 10.76 -11.63
C GLY A 116 -17.64 10.22 -12.98
N VAL A 117 -16.74 9.57 -13.73
CA VAL A 117 -17.01 9.03 -15.08
C VAL A 117 -17.86 7.76 -15.06
N ASN A 118 -18.53 7.42 -16.16
CA ASN A 118 -19.35 6.21 -16.25
C ASN A 118 -18.53 4.94 -15.95
N GLY A 119 -19.10 3.99 -15.20
CA GLY A 119 -18.46 2.72 -14.83
C GLY A 119 -17.59 2.74 -13.56
N SER A 120 -17.42 3.89 -12.89
CA SER A 120 -16.58 4.00 -11.68
C SER A 120 -17.23 3.53 -10.37
N GLY A 121 -18.41 2.88 -10.41
CA GLY A 121 -19.10 2.40 -9.21
C GLY A 121 -19.76 3.48 -8.33
N LYS A 122 -20.32 4.55 -8.93
CA LYS A 122 -21.07 5.59 -8.20
C LYS A 122 -22.50 5.20 -7.81
N THR A 123 -23.04 4.17 -8.45
CA THR A 123 -24.38 3.59 -8.20
C THR A 123 -24.21 2.36 -7.33
#